data_AF-A0A4Q2U7R0-F1
#
_entry.id   AF-A0A4Q2U7R0-F1
#
_cell.length_a   1.000
_cell.length_b   1.000
_cell.length_c   1.000
_cell.angle_alpha   90.00
_cell.angle_beta   90.00
_cell.angle_gamma   90.00
#
_symmetry.space_group_name_H-M   'P 1'
#
loop_
_entity.id
_entity.type
_entity.pdbx_description
1 polymer ?
#
loop_
_entity_poly.entity_id
_entity_poly.type
_entity_poly.pdbx_seq_one_letter_code
_entity_poly.pdbx_strand_id
1 'polypeptide(L)'
;MKDDNRNVYVAIALSILVIIGWQFFYGYPQMQKQRQAQQAAAAQGVQPSTPVTRNAAAADDALAHVPAGSPPNGAASQPAAGMAPVEIMKTRAEAVAANPHVVIDTPAIAGSIDLKGGRIDDVSLKDYHETTDKASPIIELFSPSNGPHPYYAETGFVAGAGDKVALPGPGTVWTADGDSLTPAKPVTLTWDNGQGLVFHRAISVDDQYMFTVKDSVTNSGAAPVTLLPYALISRHGTPVTSNYSVLHEGLVGEIGDNREADITYAAMDKETGNSRVLEGSGGWLGITDKYWAGVVAPEQDVAFKGTFSSYADNGNRDYQTDALLPARTVAPGATSDVTTHVFAGAKVTAVLNKYEKEYGIRNFGNLIDWGWFYFITKPLFQVLDWFYKLTGNFGVAILIVTVLIKGLFFPLANKSYASMARMKQLQPQLAALKERFPDDKQKQQEATMKLYREQKVNPVAGCLPMVIQIPVFFALYKVIFITIEMRHAPFFGWIHDLSAPDPVHVLTLGGLLPIAGYLPSFLLIGIWPVIMGFSMFLQMKMNPEPPDPVQKQMFSYMPLIFMFMLGTFPSGLVIYWTWNNTLTVIQQYLIAKRQGAKVELWDNLAGTFRRPRKA
;
A
#
# COMPACT_ATOMS: atom_id res chain seq x y z
N MET A 1 38.77 -32.46 -5.11
CA MET A 1 37.34 -32.11 -4.90
C MET A 1 36.93 -31.85 -3.42
N LYS A 2 37.80 -32.01 -2.40
CA LYS A 2 37.47 -31.62 -1.00
C LYS A 2 37.84 -30.16 -0.66
N ASP A 3 38.80 -29.57 -1.36
CA ASP A 3 39.30 -28.23 -1.03
C ASP A 3 38.40 -27.07 -1.49
N ASP A 4 37.73 -27.18 -2.64
CA ASP A 4 36.85 -26.09 -3.14
C ASP A 4 35.61 -25.89 -2.26
N ASN A 5 34.97 -26.96 -1.80
CA ASN A 5 33.83 -26.83 -0.88
C ASN A 5 34.28 -26.27 0.48
N ARG A 6 35.47 -26.64 0.97
CA ARG A 6 36.02 -26.06 2.21
C ARG A 6 36.27 -24.57 2.04
N ASN A 7 36.83 -24.16 0.90
CA ASN A 7 37.11 -22.76 0.61
C ASN A 7 35.82 -21.94 0.45
N VAL A 8 34.76 -22.51 -0.13
CA VAL A 8 33.43 -21.87 -0.20
C VAL A 8 32.79 -21.74 1.18
N TYR A 9 32.82 -22.79 2.03
CA TYR A 9 32.29 -22.70 3.39
C TYR A 9 33.10 -21.76 4.28
N VAL A 10 34.42 -21.72 4.12
CA VAL A 10 35.31 -20.76 4.79
C VAL A 10 35.05 -19.34 4.28
N ALA A 11 34.83 -19.14 2.99
CA ALA A 11 34.49 -17.83 2.42
C ALA A 11 33.11 -17.35 2.91
N ILE A 12 32.11 -18.22 3.00
CA ILE A 12 30.79 -17.88 3.56
C ILE A 12 30.90 -17.56 5.05
N ALA A 13 31.63 -18.37 5.83
CA ALA A 13 31.84 -18.13 7.25
C ALA A 13 32.63 -16.83 7.51
N LEU A 14 33.66 -16.55 6.70
CA LEU A 14 34.40 -15.28 6.74
C LEU A 14 33.53 -14.10 6.32
N SER A 15 32.67 -14.26 5.31
CA SER A 15 31.74 -13.19 4.87
C SER A 15 30.71 -12.88 5.96
N ILE A 16 30.17 -13.91 6.63
CA ILE A 16 29.27 -13.74 7.77
C ILE A 16 30.03 -13.10 8.96
N LEU A 17 31.26 -13.51 9.25
CA LEU A 17 32.09 -12.89 10.29
C LEU A 17 32.47 -11.45 9.98
N VAL A 18 32.71 -11.11 8.70
CA VAL A 18 32.97 -9.74 8.26
C VAL A 18 31.71 -8.90 8.34
N ILE A 19 30.53 -9.43 8.00
CA ILE A 19 29.26 -8.72 8.16
C ILE A 19 28.95 -8.51 9.65
N ILE A 20 29.08 -9.54 10.49
CA ILE A 20 28.87 -9.42 11.94
C ILE A 20 29.92 -8.50 12.56
N GLY A 21 31.19 -8.61 12.16
CA GLY A 21 32.28 -7.76 12.62
C GLY A 21 32.10 -6.31 12.19
N TRP A 22 31.72 -6.05 10.94
CA TRP A 22 31.36 -4.73 10.46
C TRP A 22 30.15 -4.19 11.23
N GLN A 23 29.13 -5.01 11.44
CA GLN A 23 27.92 -4.64 12.17
C GLN A 23 28.19 -4.40 13.66
N PHE A 24 29.19 -5.05 14.28
CA PHE A 24 29.53 -4.91 15.70
C PHE A 24 30.58 -3.82 15.98
N PHE A 25 31.60 -3.67 15.12
CA PHE A 25 32.68 -2.70 15.28
C PHE A 25 32.44 -1.37 14.55
N TYR A 26 31.60 -1.33 13.52
CA TYR A 26 31.28 -0.11 12.77
C TYR A 26 29.79 0.23 12.80
N GLY A 27 28.91 -0.73 12.48
CA GLY A 27 27.46 -0.54 12.44
C GLY A 27 26.86 -0.21 13.80
N TYR A 28 27.21 -0.95 14.87
CA TYR A 28 26.69 -0.75 16.21
C TYR A 28 27.19 0.57 16.83
N PRO A 29 28.49 0.92 16.73
CA PRO A 29 28.98 2.22 17.21
C PRO A 29 28.48 3.39 16.36
N GLN A 30 28.27 3.22 15.05
CA GLN A 30 27.60 4.24 14.23
C GLN A 30 26.13 4.41 14.62
N MET A 31 25.38 3.31 14.83
CA MET A 31 24.01 3.37 15.31
C MET A 31 23.93 3.98 16.71
N GLN A 32 24.88 3.68 17.60
CA GLN A 32 24.94 4.29 18.93
C GLN A 32 25.33 5.75 18.86
N LYS A 33 26.27 6.15 17.98
CA LYS A 33 26.58 7.56 17.71
C LYS A 33 25.39 8.29 17.09
N GLN A 34 24.60 7.63 16.21
CA GLN A 34 23.37 8.18 15.65
C GLN A 34 22.25 8.26 16.70
N ARG A 35 22.11 7.26 17.57
CA ARG A 35 21.14 7.28 18.69
C ARG A 35 21.52 8.30 19.74
N GLN A 36 22.80 8.46 20.05
CA GLN A 36 23.32 9.48 20.97
C GLN A 36 23.26 10.87 20.32
N ALA A 37 23.50 11.01 19.01
CA ALA A 37 23.30 12.26 18.28
C ALA A 37 21.81 12.61 18.15
N GLN A 38 20.92 11.63 17.98
CA GLN A 38 19.46 11.82 18.00
C GLN A 38 18.95 12.11 19.41
N GLN A 39 19.50 11.49 20.46
CA GLN A 39 19.17 11.78 21.85
C GLN A 39 19.75 13.13 22.32
N ALA A 40 20.94 13.52 21.85
CA ALA A 40 21.52 14.84 22.08
C ALA A 40 20.82 15.94 21.26
N ALA A 41 20.40 15.66 20.02
CA ALA A 41 19.57 16.56 19.22
C ALA A 41 18.13 16.67 19.75
N ALA A 42 17.58 15.59 20.33
CA ALA A 42 16.31 15.62 21.05
C ALA A 42 16.41 16.34 22.41
N ALA A 43 17.59 16.34 23.04
CA ALA A 43 17.85 17.08 24.28
C ALA A 43 18.28 18.54 24.08
N GLN A 44 18.73 18.93 22.87
CA GLN A 44 19.23 20.29 22.58
C GLN A 44 18.53 21.00 21.41
N GLY A 45 17.57 20.38 20.71
CA GLY A 45 16.71 21.06 19.74
C GLY A 45 17.42 21.72 18.55
N VAL A 46 18.56 21.18 18.09
CA VAL A 46 19.31 21.73 16.94
C VAL A 46 19.69 20.62 15.97
N GLN A 47 19.29 20.75 14.69
CA GLN A 47 19.77 19.89 13.58
C GLN A 47 21.04 20.46 12.92
N PRO A 48 21.99 19.62 12.46
CA PRO A 48 23.23 20.06 11.84
C PRO A 48 23.07 20.36 10.34
N SER A 49 23.58 21.52 9.92
CA SER A 49 23.69 21.93 8.52
C SER A 49 25.05 21.56 7.92
N THR A 50 25.06 21.13 6.66
CA THR A 50 26.27 21.10 5.81
C THR A 50 26.04 22.04 4.61
N PRO A 51 27.07 22.78 4.16
CA PRO A 51 26.89 23.94 3.29
C PRO A 51 26.83 23.52 1.81
N VAL A 52 25.87 24.08 1.07
CA VAL A 52 25.85 24.05 -0.39
C VAL A 52 26.12 25.45 -0.93
N THR A 53 27.15 25.52 -1.76
CA THR A 53 27.61 26.67 -2.52
C THR A 53 26.54 27.14 -3.50
N ARG A 54 26.33 28.46 -3.49
CA ARG A 54 25.40 29.25 -4.29
C ARG A 54 25.85 29.28 -5.76
N ASN A 55 24.92 29.10 -6.70
CA ASN A 55 24.98 29.75 -8.01
C ASN A 55 23.57 29.98 -8.56
N ALA A 56 23.38 31.17 -9.12
CA ALA A 56 22.14 31.75 -9.58
C ALA A 56 22.07 31.78 -11.12
N ALA A 57 20.87 31.60 -11.69
CA ALA A 57 20.43 32.22 -12.94
C ALA A 57 18.90 32.05 -13.12
N ALA A 58 18.29 33.05 -13.76
CA ALA A 58 16.87 33.46 -13.81
C ALA A 58 15.94 32.61 -14.72
N ALA A 59 14.64 32.52 -14.38
CA ALA A 59 13.44 33.10 -15.07
C ALA A 59 12.99 32.30 -16.32
N ASP A 60 11.72 32.01 -16.64
CA ASP A 60 10.37 32.46 -16.26
C ASP A 60 9.41 31.25 -16.45
N ASP A 61 8.38 31.10 -15.60
CA ASP A 61 7.00 30.78 -16.02
C ASP A 61 6.08 30.72 -14.79
N ALA A 62 5.18 31.69 -14.68
CA ALA A 62 4.20 31.81 -13.60
C ALA A 62 2.81 31.46 -14.14
N LEU A 63 2.24 30.34 -13.69
CA LEU A 63 0.82 30.01 -13.88
C LEU A 63 0.22 29.42 -12.59
N ALA A 64 -0.58 30.27 -11.93
CA ALA A 64 -1.65 29.99 -10.97
C ALA A 64 -1.49 28.76 -10.05
N HIS A 65 -0.93 29.03 -8.87
CA HIS A 65 -1.04 28.21 -7.66
C HIS A 65 -2.16 28.79 -6.79
N VAL A 66 -3.04 27.94 -6.22
CA VAL A 66 -3.96 28.36 -5.16
C VAL A 66 -3.10 28.54 -3.89
N PRO A 67 -2.93 29.76 -3.36
CA PRO A 67 -2.00 29.98 -2.27
C PRO A 67 -2.54 29.38 -0.97
N ALA A 68 -1.76 28.49 -0.34
CA ALA A 68 -1.82 28.33 1.10
C ALA A 68 -1.43 29.67 1.74
N GLY A 69 -2.26 30.16 2.67
CA GLY A 69 -2.25 31.55 3.13
C GLY A 69 -0.89 32.10 3.58
N SER A 70 -0.54 33.29 3.09
CA SER A 70 0.38 34.23 3.72
C SER A 70 -0.10 35.66 3.39
N PRO A 71 -0.21 36.58 4.37
CA PRO A 71 -0.76 37.92 4.14
C PRO A 71 0.21 38.86 3.38
N PRO A 72 -0.27 39.95 2.74
CA PRO A 72 0.55 40.82 1.90
C PRO A 72 1.40 41.81 2.73
N ASN A 73 2.69 41.94 2.38
CA ASN A 73 3.61 42.93 2.95
C ASN A 73 3.25 44.36 2.52
N GLY A 74 2.78 45.18 3.46
CA GLY A 74 2.89 46.64 3.42
C GLY A 74 4.16 47.07 4.17
N ALA A 75 5.00 47.87 3.52
CA ALA A 75 6.23 48.38 4.11
C ALA A 75 5.95 49.42 5.21
N ALA A 76 6.39 49.16 6.45
CA ALA A 76 6.96 50.16 7.37
C ALA A 76 7.53 49.51 8.65
N SER A 77 8.82 49.79 8.91
CA SER A 77 9.55 49.78 10.20
C SER A 77 9.53 48.52 11.09
N GLN A 78 10.69 47.87 11.19
CA GLN A 78 11.06 46.97 12.29
C GLN A 78 10.87 47.62 13.67
N PRO A 79 10.42 46.84 14.65
CA PRO A 79 11.22 46.68 15.85
C PRO A 79 11.41 45.22 16.28
N ALA A 80 12.65 44.94 16.73
CA ALA A 80 13.14 43.93 17.66
C ALA A 80 12.54 42.50 17.64
N ALA A 81 13.44 41.54 17.44
CA ALA A 81 13.24 40.10 17.59
C ALA A 81 12.60 39.71 18.94
N GLY A 82 11.30 39.46 18.92
CA GLY A 82 10.66 38.53 19.85
C GLY A 82 10.75 37.14 19.25
N MET A 83 11.33 36.19 20.00
CA MET A 83 11.19 34.77 19.69
C MET A 83 9.69 34.46 19.55
N ALA A 84 9.25 34.10 18.34
CA ALA A 84 7.93 33.50 18.17
C ALA A 84 7.85 32.27 19.09
N PRO A 85 6.75 32.07 19.83
CA PRO A 85 6.62 30.90 20.68
C PRO A 85 6.76 29.65 19.81
N VAL A 86 7.58 28.70 20.25
CA VAL A 86 7.55 27.34 19.71
C VAL A 86 6.13 26.83 19.96
N GLU A 87 5.30 26.70 18.91
CA GLU A 87 3.99 26.08 19.04
C GLU A 87 4.20 24.64 19.48
N ILE A 88 3.85 24.34 20.73
CA ILE A 88 3.78 22.98 21.23
C ILE A 88 2.68 22.29 20.42
N MET A 89 3.03 21.27 19.63
CA MET A 89 2.04 20.47 18.90
C MET A 89 0.97 19.98 19.87
N LYS A 90 -0.28 20.42 19.64
CA LYS A 90 -1.43 20.03 20.45
C LYS A 90 -1.78 18.57 20.17
N THR A 91 -2.39 17.91 21.13
CA THR A 91 -3.08 16.64 20.85
C THR A 91 -4.26 16.89 19.90
N ARG A 92 -4.71 15.86 19.18
CA ARG A 92 -5.87 15.98 18.27
C ARG A 92 -7.12 16.49 18.98
N ALA A 93 -7.38 16.01 20.20
CA ALA A 93 -8.52 16.48 21.01
C ALA A 93 -8.42 17.97 21.39
N GLU A 94 -7.22 18.45 21.75
CA GLU A 94 -6.99 19.88 22.05
C GLU A 94 -7.07 20.75 20.79
N ALA A 95 -6.67 20.21 19.64
CA ALA A 95 -6.76 20.85 18.34
C ALA A 95 -8.23 21.07 17.93
N VAL A 96 -9.07 20.03 18.04
CA VAL A 96 -10.52 20.11 17.83
C VAL A 96 -11.17 21.10 18.82
N ALA A 97 -10.80 21.05 20.10
CA ALA A 97 -11.37 21.96 21.11
C ALA A 97 -11.00 23.44 20.91
N ALA A 98 -10.03 23.76 20.04
CA ALA A 98 -9.55 25.13 19.84
C ALA A 98 -10.48 25.99 18.98
N ASN A 99 -11.32 25.39 18.14
CA ASN A 99 -12.27 26.10 17.27
C ASN A 99 -13.70 25.58 17.48
N PRO A 100 -14.75 26.36 17.14
CA PRO A 100 -16.12 25.86 17.07
C PRO A 100 -16.25 24.78 15.98
N HIS A 101 -16.93 23.68 16.28
CA HIS A 101 -17.10 22.55 15.37
C HIS A 101 -18.56 22.08 15.29
N VAL A 102 -18.90 21.44 14.18
CA VAL A 102 -20.15 20.66 14.00
C VAL A 102 -19.80 19.18 14.09
N VAL A 103 -20.47 18.43 14.97
CA VAL A 103 -20.18 17.01 15.19
C VAL A 103 -20.66 16.18 14.01
N ILE A 104 -19.84 15.23 13.54
CA ILE A 104 -20.21 14.21 12.55
C ILE A 104 -20.56 12.92 13.28
N ASP A 105 -21.78 12.44 13.09
CA ASP A 105 -22.23 11.15 13.63
C ASP A 105 -22.96 10.33 12.56
N THR A 106 -22.23 9.38 11.95
CA THR A 106 -22.77 8.43 10.98
C THR A 106 -22.51 6.99 11.44
N PRO A 107 -23.14 5.97 10.84
CA PRO A 107 -22.81 4.58 11.16
C PRO A 107 -21.31 4.25 11.02
N ALA A 108 -20.64 4.75 9.98
CA ALA A 108 -19.24 4.41 9.67
C ALA A 108 -18.21 5.46 10.11
N ILE A 109 -18.60 6.73 10.30
CA ILE A 109 -17.71 7.85 10.62
C ILE A 109 -18.11 8.51 11.95
N ALA A 110 -17.10 8.86 12.75
CA ALA A 110 -17.18 9.85 13.83
C ALA A 110 -16.20 10.99 13.55
N GLY A 111 -16.49 12.18 14.05
CA GLY A 111 -15.55 13.30 14.01
C GLY A 111 -16.27 14.64 14.03
N SER A 112 -15.76 15.61 13.30
CA SER A 112 -16.33 16.95 13.25
C SER A 112 -15.87 17.78 12.04
N ILE A 113 -16.55 18.91 11.83
CA ILE A 113 -16.26 19.91 10.80
C ILE A 113 -15.82 21.20 11.51
N ASP A 114 -14.61 21.69 11.26
CA ASP A 114 -14.14 22.97 11.77
C ASP A 114 -14.92 24.12 11.13
N LEU A 115 -15.62 24.92 11.95
CA LEU A 115 -16.31 26.12 11.48
C LEU A 115 -15.32 27.23 11.11
N LYS A 116 -14.08 27.16 11.57
CA LYS A 116 -13.00 27.99 11.06
C LYS A 116 -12.43 27.34 9.79
N GLY A 117 -12.53 28.05 8.67
CA GLY A 117 -12.22 27.53 7.34
C GLY A 117 -13.34 26.71 6.71
N GLY A 118 -14.26 26.13 7.50
CA GLY A 118 -15.34 25.29 6.98
C GLY A 118 -14.80 23.96 6.43
N ARG A 119 -13.89 23.33 7.18
CA ARG A 119 -13.06 22.19 6.75
C ARG A 119 -13.59 20.86 7.27
N ILE A 120 -13.36 19.80 6.49
CA ILE A 120 -13.55 18.42 6.97
C ILE A 120 -12.16 17.94 7.39
N ASP A 121 -11.84 18.07 8.67
CA ASP A 121 -10.50 17.90 9.22
C ASP A 121 -10.44 16.98 10.44
N ASP A 122 -11.58 16.51 10.93
CA ASP A 122 -11.69 15.50 11.99
C ASP A 122 -12.58 14.35 11.52
N VAL A 123 -11.97 13.24 11.08
CA VAL A 123 -12.67 12.04 10.59
C VAL A 123 -11.98 10.79 11.15
N SER A 124 -12.75 9.94 11.82
CA SER A 124 -12.36 8.64 12.35
C SER A 124 -13.32 7.55 11.88
N LEU A 125 -12.80 6.35 11.61
CA LEU A 125 -13.56 5.25 10.99
C LEU A 125 -14.01 4.25 12.05
N LYS A 126 -15.30 4.23 12.39
CA LYS A 126 -15.88 3.48 13.52
C LYS A 126 -15.71 1.96 13.40
N ASP A 127 -15.74 1.44 12.18
CA ASP A 127 -15.63 -0.01 11.91
C ASP A 127 -14.19 -0.54 11.94
N TYR A 128 -13.20 0.33 12.06
CA TYR A 128 -11.79 -0.05 11.97
C TYR A 128 -11.01 0.38 13.20
N HIS A 129 -10.30 -0.57 13.78
CA HIS A 129 -9.45 -0.36 14.95
C HIS A 129 -7.96 -0.47 14.59
N GLU A 130 -7.07 0.11 15.38
CA GLU A 130 -5.62 0.01 15.17
C GLU A 130 -5.11 -1.44 15.24
N THR A 131 -5.68 -2.23 16.14
CA THR A 131 -5.33 -3.64 16.35
C THR A 131 -6.55 -4.55 16.23
N THR A 132 -6.33 -5.87 16.30
CA THR A 132 -7.43 -6.86 16.33
C THR A 132 -8.25 -6.81 17.63
N ASP A 133 -7.78 -6.12 18.66
CA ASP A 133 -8.55 -5.87 19.88
C ASP A 133 -9.62 -4.79 19.62
N LYS A 134 -10.88 -5.14 19.89
CA LYS A 134 -12.03 -4.23 19.76
C LYS A 134 -11.98 -3.04 20.74
N ALA A 135 -11.17 -3.12 21.79
CA ALA A 135 -10.94 -2.02 22.72
C ALA A 135 -9.85 -1.05 22.26
N SER A 136 -9.07 -1.40 21.22
CA SER A 136 -8.04 -0.50 20.70
C SER A 136 -8.65 0.73 20.01
N PRO A 137 -7.92 1.85 19.91
CA PRO A 137 -8.43 3.05 19.26
C PRO A 137 -8.96 2.77 17.84
N ILE A 138 -9.98 3.51 17.45
CA ILE A 138 -10.46 3.51 16.06
C ILE A 138 -9.46 4.24 15.16
N ILE A 139 -9.47 3.93 13.87
CA ILE A 139 -8.57 4.55 12.91
C ILE A 139 -8.94 6.03 12.72
N GLU A 140 -8.00 6.90 13.07
CA GLU A 140 -8.06 8.32 12.76
C GLU A 140 -7.57 8.54 11.33
N LEU A 141 -8.43 9.09 10.47
CA LEU A 141 -8.08 9.40 9.09
C LEU A 141 -7.65 10.87 8.97
N PHE A 142 -8.52 11.80 9.34
CA PHE A 142 -8.25 13.23 9.27
C PHE A 142 -7.90 13.81 10.63
N SER A 143 -6.97 14.77 10.62
CA SER A 143 -6.46 15.49 11.79
C SER A 143 -6.41 17.00 11.50
N PRO A 144 -6.87 17.86 12.43
CA PRO A 144 -6.93 19.31 12.24
C PRO A 144 -5.56 19.95 11.94
N SER A 145 -5.57 21.13 11.31
CA SER A 145 -4.34 21.85 10.89
C SER A 145 -3.36 22.20 12.02
N ASN A 146 -3.83 22.25 13.26
CA ASN A 146 -3.03 22.53 14.46
C ASN A 146 -2.81 21.28 15.34
N GLY A 147 -3.22 20.10 14.86
CA GLY A 147 -3.05 18.80 15.51
C GLY A 147 -1.78 18.06 15.06
N PRO A 148 -1.59 16.82 15.51
CA PRO A 148 -0.49 15.98 15.05
C PRO A 148 -0.76 15.48 13.63
N HIS A 149 0.26 15.49 12.78
CA HIS A 149 0.19 15.06 11.37
C HIS A 149 -1.09 15.52 10.63
N PRO A 150 -1.31 16.85 10.48
CA PRO A 150 -2.52 17.36 9.87
C PRO A 150 -2.86 16.68 8.53
N TYR A 151 -4.12 16.32 8.37
CA TYR A 151 -4.63 15.70 7.16
C TYR A 151 -6.11 16.05 7.01
N TYR A 152 -6.47 16.81 6.00
CA TYR A 152 -7.82 17.36 5.88
C TYR A 152 -8.24 17.62 4.43
N ALA A 153 -9.55 17.80 4.25
CA ALA A 153 -10.17 18.24 3.01
C ALA A 153 -10.73 19.66 3.15
N GLU A 154 -10.59 20.44 2.08
CA GLU A 154 -11.09 21.82 2.02
C GLU A 154 -11.68 22.10 0.63
N THR A 155 -12.80 22.82 0.59
CA THR A 155 -13.31 23.42 -0.64
C THR A 155 -13.36 24.94 -0.49
N GLY A 156 -13.37 25.68 -1.58
CA GLY A 156 -13.43 27.13 -1.54
C GLY A 156 -13.45 27.79 -2.91
N PHE A 157 -13.13 29.09 -2.92
CA PHE A 157 -13.14 29.90 -4.13
C PHE A 157 -11.86 30.72 -4.22
N VAL A 158 -11.33 30.85 -5.44
CA VAL A 158 -10.30 31.83 -5.80
C VAL A 158 -10.95 32.93 -6.63
N ALA A 159 -10.55 34.18 -6.40
CA ALA A 159 -11.06 35.30 -7.16
C ALA A 159 -10.54 35.25 -8.61
N GLY A 160 -11.37 35.67 -9.56
CA GLY A 160 -10.96 35.89 -10.94
C GLY A 160 -9.84 36.94 -11.04
N ALA A 161 -9.04 36.85 -12.09
CA ALA A 161 -7.94 37.80 -12.31
C ALA A 161 -8.48 39.25 -12.37
N GLY A 162 -8.05 40.08 -11.42
CA GLY A 162 -8.47 41.49 -11.31
C GLY A 162 -9.62 41.77 -10.34
N ASP A 163 -10.35 40.75 -9.90
CA ASP A 163 -11.40 40.90 -8.88
C ASP A 163 -10.76 41.00 -7.49
N LYS A 164 -11.13 42.05 -6.74
CA LYS A 164 -10.70 42.27 -5.34
C LYS A 164 -11.90 42.12 -4.41
N VAL A 165 -12.34 40.89 -4.21
CA VAL A 165 -13.47 40.56 -3.35
C VAL A 165 -13.01 39.70 -2.18
N ALA A 166 -13.55 39.94 -0.99
CA ALA A 166 -13.31 39.09 0.16
C ALA A 166 -13.98 37.72 -0.05
N LEU A 167 -13.18 36.66 0.03
CA LEU A 167 -13.62 35.28 -0.15
C LEU A 167 -13.39 34.50 1.15
N PRO A 168 -14.17 33.43 1.41
CA PRO A 168 -13.91 32.56 2.54
C PRO A 168 -12.54 31.88 2.35
N GLY A 169 -11.79 31.78 3.43
CA GLY A 169 -10.47 31.14 3.47
C GLY A 169 -10.15 30.54 4.84
N PRO A 170 -8.91 30.08 5.09
CA PRO A 170 -8.54 29.31 6.28
C PRO A 170 -8.86 29.96 7.63
N GLY A 171 -8.90 31.29 7.69
CA GLY A 171 -9.24 32.05 8.90
C GLY A 171 -10.72 32.42 9.04
N THR A 172 -11.57 32.10 8.06
CA THR A 172 -12.98 32.50 8.03
C THR A 172 -13.79 31.69 9.01
N VAL A 173 -14.57 32.33 9.87
CA VAL A 173 -15.46 31.63 10.81
C VAL A 173 -16.86 31.61 10.22
N TRP A 174 -17.34 30.40 9.91
CA TRP A 174 -18.66 30.17 9.35
C TRP A 174 -19.73 30.04 10.45
N THR A 175 -20.98 30.37 10.10
CA THR A 175 -22.15 30.12 10.97
C THR A 175 -22.88 28.88 10.47
N ALA A 176 -23.08 27.88 11.33
CA ALA A 176 -23.85 26.69 11.00
C ALA A 176 -25.33 26.84 11.38
N ASP A 177 -26.21 26.23 10.59
CA ASP A 177 -27.65 26.09 10.91
C ASP A 177 -27.96 24.89 11.83
N GLY A 178 -26.95 24.09 12.16
CA GLY A 178 -27.04 22.91 13.01
C GLY A 178 -25.74 22.59 13.75
N ASP A 179 -25.86 21.80 14.79
CA ASP A 179 -24.80 21.34 15.70
C ASP A 179 -24.25 19.95 15.36
N SER A 180 -24.99 19.18 14.55
CA SER A 180 -24.68 17.80 14.21
C SER A 180 -24.98 17.50 12.74
N LEU A 181 -24.04 16.87 12.03
CA LEU A 181 -24.20 16.30 10.71
C LEU A 181 -24.44 14.78 10.83
N THR A 182 -25.56 14.32 10.27
CA THR A 182 -25.91 12.88 10.19
C THR A 182 -26.45 12.57 8.80
N PRO A 183 -26.58 11.29 8.38
CA PRO A 183 -27.12 10.95 7.06
C PRO A 183 -28.53 11.49 6.78
N ALA A 184 -29.33 11.73 7.83
CA ALA A 184 -30.68 12.29 7.72
C ALA A 184 -30.75 13.81 7.93
N LYS A 185 -29.68 14.44 8.44
CA LYS A 185 -29.64 15.85 8.83
C LYS A 185 -28.38 16.49 8.23
N PRO A 186 -28.44 17.01 6.98
CA PRO A 186 -27.37 17.84 6.44
C PRO A 186 -27.23 19.15 7.21
N VAL A 187 -26.08 19.81 7.08
CA VAL A 187 -25.77 21.08 7.74
C VAL A 187 -25.35 22.10 6.70
N THR A 188 -25.84 23.33 6.83
CA THR A 188 -25.46 24.46 5.98
C THR A 188 -24.60 25.44 6.76
N LEU A 189 -23.40 25.69 6.28
CA LEU A 189 -22.54 26.76 6.75
C LEU A 189 -22.81 28.02 5.93
N THR A 190 -22.93 29.17 6.58
CA THR A 190 -23.16 30.46 5.92
C THR A 190 -22.10 31.48 6.33
N TRP A 191 -21.64 32.24 5.34
CA TRP A 191 -20.74 33.37 5.54
C TRP A 191 -21.10 34.51 4.57
N ASP A 192 -21.28 35.71 5.11
CA ASP A 192 -21.47 36.94 4.35
C ASP A 192 -20.16 37.72 4.34
N ASN A 193 -19.68 38.07 3.16
CA ASN A 193 -18.42 38.80 3.03
C ASN A 193 -18.54 40.31 3.30
N GLY A 194 -19.76 40.83 3.53
CA GLY A 194 -20.06 42.24 3.76
C GLY A 194 -19.93 43.12 2.51
N GLN A 195 -19.67 42.52 1.34
CA GLN A 195 -19.49 43.19 0.05
C GLN A 195 -20.57 42.80 -0.97
N GLY A 196 -21.66 42.20 -0.50
CA GLY A 196 -22.78 41.76 -1.33
C GLY A 196 -22.64 40.35 -1.88
N LEU A 197 -21.69 39.53 -1.41
CA LEU A 197 -21.69 38.09 -1.68
C LEU A 197 -22.01 37.32 -0.41
N VAL A 198 -22.98 36.41 -0.52
CA VAL A 198 -23.32 35.46 0.53
C VAL A 198 -22.93 34.06 0.06
N PHE A 199 -22.12 33.38 0.86
CA PHE A 199 -21.64 32.04 0.61
C PHE A 199 -22.43 31.07 1.49
N HIS A 200 -22.93 30.00 0.88
CA HIS A 200 -23.53 28.86 1.57
C HIS A 200 -22.76 27.60 1.21
N ARG A 201 -22.44 26.80 2.21
CA ARG A 201 -21.82 25.48 2.07
C ARG A 201 -22.75 24.46 2.70
N ALA A 202 -23.53 23.78 1.86
CA ALA A 202 -24.38 22.68 2.31
C ALA A 202 -23.57 21.38 2.30
N ILE A 203 -23.41 20.77 3.47
CA ILE A 203 -22.65 19.54 3.67
C ILE A 203 -23.64 18.44 4.04
N SER A 204 -23.61 17.37 3.26
CA SER A 204 -24.28 16.11 3.58
C SER A 204 -23.24 14.99 3.61
N VAL A 205 -23.52 13.93 4.36
CA VAL A 205 -22.68 12.74 4.44
C VAL A 205 -23.58 11.53 4.34
N ASP A 206 -23.14 10.49 3.66
CA ASP A 206 -23.90 9.24 3.60
C ASP A 206 -23.67 8.36 4.84
N ASP A 207 -24.21 7.14 4.80
CA ASP A 207 -24.04 6.17 5.88
C ASP A 207 -22.63 5.57 5.95
N GLN A 208 -21.77 5.87 4.97
CA GLN A 208 -20.42 5.33 4.83
C GLN A 208 -19.36 6.43 4.85
N TYR A 209 -18.79 6.83 3.70
CA TYR A 209 -17.57 7.64 3.64
C TYR A 209 -17.63 8.83 2.67
N MET A 210 -18.78 9.10 2.06
CA MET A 210 -18.89 10.16 1.06
C MET A 210 -19.58 11.39 1.63
N PHE A 211 -18.85 12.49 1.65
CA PHE A 211 -19.41 13.82 1.87
C PHE A 211 -19.79 14.43 0.52
N THR A 212 -20.96 15.04 0.43
CA THR A 212 -21.34 15.90 -0.68
C THR A 212 -21.36 17.33 -0.18
N VAL A 213 -20.45 18.14 -0.73
CA VAL A 213 -20.29 19.55 -0.41
C VAL A 213 -20.83 20.37 -1.58
N LYS A 214 -21.98 21.01 -1.37
CA LYS A 214 -22.58 21.94 -2.32
C LYS A 214 -22.28 23.37 -1.86
N ASP A 215 -21.33 24.01 -2.53
CA ASP A 215 -21.04 25.43 -2.31
C ASP A 215 -21.90 26.28 -3.26
N SER A 216 -22.50 27.33 -2.72
CA SER A 216 -23.37 28.27 -3.42
C SER A 216 -22.94 29.69 -3.12
N VAL A 217 -22.83 30.53 -4.15
CA VAL A 217 -22.51 31.95 -4.00
C VAL A 217 -23.61 32.78 -4.61
N THR A 218 -24.26 33.59 -3.78
CA THR A 218 -25.30 34.53 -4.22
C THR A 218 -24.72 35.94 -4.26
N ASN A 219 -24.79 36.58 -5.43
CA ASN A 219 -24.34 37.94 -5.61
C ASN A 219 -25.50 38.93 -5.46
N SER A 220 -25.59 39.55 -4.28
CA SER A 220 -26.50 40.67 -3.99
C SER A 220 -25.89 42.04 -4.29
N GLY A 221 -24.67 42.08 -4.83
CA GLY A 221 -23.97 43.31 -5.22
C GLY A 221 -24.44 43.87 -6.56
N ALA A 222 -23.83 44.98 -6.99
CA ALA A 222 -24.19 45.69 -8.22
C ALA A 222 -23.35 45.31 -9.46
N ALA A 223 -22.23 44.60 -9.26
CA ALA A 223 -21.32 44.20 -10.34
C ALA A 223 -21.18 42.67 -10.40
N PRO A 224 -20.96 42.07 -11.59
CA PRO A 224 -20.65 40.65 -11.69
C PRO A 224 -19.32 40.34 -11.01
N VAL A 225 -19.22 39.16 -10.40
CA VAL A 225 -17.98 38.67 -9.77
C VAL A 225 -17.61 37.34 -10.40
N THR A 226 -16.33 37.15 -10.75
CA THR A 226 -15.84 35.90 -11.30
C THR A 226 -15.09 35.11 -10.24
N LEU A 227 -15.46 33.84 -10.06
CA LEU A 227 -14.92 32.95 -9.05
C LEU A 227 -14.47 31.63 -9.69
N LEU A 228 -13.35 31.09 -9.23
CA LEU A 228 -12.87 29.76 -9.59
C LEU A 228 -13.03 28.86 -8.37
N PRO A 229 -13.98 27.92 -8.37
CA PRO A 229 -14.12 26.98 -7.28
C PRO A 229 -12.91 26.04 -7.21
N TYR A 230 -12.49 25.66 -6.00
CA TYR A 230 -11.48 24.64 -5.79
C TYR A 230 -11.89 23.62 -4.73
N ALA A 231 -11.26 22.46 -4.79
CA ALA A 231 -11.30 21.44 -3.75
C ALA A 231 -9.89 20.86 -3.57
N LEU A 232 -9.48 20.60 -2.34
CA LEU A 232 -8.15 20.07 -2.05
C LEU A 232 -8.15 19.03 -0.93
N ILE A 233 -7.11 18.20 -0.96
CA ILE A 233 -6.69 17.32 0.12
C ILE A 233 -5.27 17.74 0.49
N SER A 234 -5.02 18.06 1.76
CA SER A 234 -3.71 18.48 2.26
C SER A 234 -3.26 17.56 3.38
N ARG A 235 -2.01 17.08 3.31
CA ARG A 235 -1.38 16.23 4.33
C ARG A 235 -0.02 16.80 4.71
N HIS A 236 0.17 17.04 6.00
CA HIS A 236 1.33 17.72 6.55
C HIS A 236 2.31 16.71 7.13
N GLY A 237 3.59 16.89 6.80
CA GLY A 237 4.63 15.92 7.08
C GLY A 237 4.59 14.67 6.18
N THR A 238 5.74 14.02 6.02
CA THR A 238 5.83 12.74 5.30
C THR A 238 5.30 11.61 6.18
N PRO A 239 4.23 10.91 5.79
CA PRO A 239 3.68 9.82 6.58
C PRO A 239 4.59 8.59 6.56
N VAL A 240 4.44 7.74 7.58
CA VAL A 240 5.13 6.45 7.62
C VAL A 240 4.46 5.51 6.64
N THR A 241 5.17 5.14 5.57
CA THR A 241 4.70 4.17 4.58
C THR A 241 5.12 2.76 4.91
N SER A 242 4.37 1.79 4.42
CA SER A 242 4.62 0.35 4.60
C SER A 242 5.84 -0.13 3.79
N ASN A 243 6.32 0.66 2.81
CA ASN A 243 7.50 0.39 1.97
C ASN A 243 7.46 -0.94 1.19
N TYR A 244 6.27 -1.38 0.76
CA TYR A 244 6.12 -2.56 -0.09
C TYR A 244 6.00 -2.16 -1.56
N SER A 245 6.87 -2.67 -2.43
CA SER A 245 6.81 -2.39 -3.88
C SER A 245 5.53 -2.89 -4.58
N VAL A 246 4.71 -3.70 -3.89
CA VAL A 246 3.43 -4.18 -4.39
C VAL A 246 2.27 -3.25 -4.02
N LEU A 247 2.51 -2.15 -3.31
CA LEU A 247 1.50 -1.22 -2.85
C LEU A 247 1.93 0.21 -3.17
N HIS A 248 1.00 0.99 -3.71
CA HIS A 248 1.16 2.43 -3.79
C HIS A 248 0.62 3.12 -2.53
N GLU A 249 1.45 3.99 -1.95
CA GLU A 249 1.11 4.93 -0.86
C GLU A 249 1.66 6.30 -1.26
N GLY A 250 0.80 7.31 -1.34
CA GLY A 250 1.18 8.60 -1.90
C GLY A 250 0.02 9.34 -2.56
N LEU A 251 0.35 10.20 -3.51
CA LEU A 251 -0.62 10.97 -4.27
C LEU A 251 -1.17 10.12 -5.42
N VAL A 252 -2.45 10.26 -5.72
CA VAL A 252 -3.15 9.46 -6.73
C VAL A 252 -4.27 10.27 -7.36
N GLY A 253 -4.55 10.05 -8.64
CA GLY A 253 -5.72 10.63 -9.28
C GLY A 253 -5.97 10.11 -10.69
N GLU A 254 -7.18 10.33 -11.16
CA GLU A 254 -7.61 10.00 -12.51
C GLU A 254 -8.47 11.17 -13.01
N ILE A 255 -7.99 11.91 -14.02
CA ILE A 255 -8.60 13.15 -14.52
C ILE A 255 -8.74 13.02 -16.04
N GLY A 256 -9.97 12.98 -16.54
CA GLY A 256 -10.26 12.62 -17.93
C GLY A 256 -9.66 11.24 -18.30
N ASP A 257 -8.72 11.24 -19.23
CA ASP A 257 -7.98 10.04 -19.66
C ASP A 257 -6.58 9.93 -19.01
N ASN A 258 -6.20 10.90 -18.18
CA ASN A 258 -4.91 10.93 -17.49
C ASN A 258 -5.04 10.24 -16.14
N ARG A 259 -4.23 9.20 -15.90
CA ARG A 259 -4.20 8.48 -14.63
C ARG A 259 -2.81 8.51 -14.03
N GLU A 260 -2.74 8.92 -12.77
CA GLU A 260 -1.54 8.90 -11.95
C GLU A 260 -1.79 7.96 -10.76
N ALA A 261 -1.06 6.85 -10.72
CA ALA A 261 -1.29 5.77 -9.75
C ALA A 261 -0.04 5.37 -8.95
N ASP A 262 1.07 6.12 -9.12
CA ASP A 262 2.40 5.76 -8.63
C ASP A 262 3.23 6.97 -8.16
N ILE A 263 2.61 8.14 -7.93
CA ILE A 263 3.29 9.33 -7.40
C ILE A 263 3.55 9.15 -5.90
N THR A 264 4.68 8.52 -5.56
CA THR A 264 5.13 8.42 -4.16
C THR A 264 5.52 9.80 -3.61
N TYR A 265 5.50 9.97 -2.29
CA TYR A 265 5.96 11.21 -1.63
C TYR A 265 7.36 11.63 -2.09
N ALA A 266 8.30 10.69 -2.14
CA ALA A 266 9.66 10.95 -2.59
C ALA A 266 9.79 11.20 -4.10
N ALA A 267 8.83 10.75 -4.91
CA ALA A 267 8.77 11.09 -6.33
C ALA A 267 8.26 12.52 -6.52
N MET A 268 7.23 12.92 -5.76
CA MET A 268 6.67 14.28 -5.78
C MET A 268 7.74 15.33 -5.42
N ASP A 269 8.58 15.04 -4.43
CA ASP A 269 9.68 15.93 -4.02
C ASP A 269 10.79 16.09 -5.08
N LYS A 270 10.77 15.27 -6.13
CA LYS A 270 11.72 15.31 -7.26
C LYS A 270 11.09 15.84 -8.54
N GLU A 271 9.78 16.08 -8.55
CA GLU A 271 9.11 16.69 -9.70
C GLU A 271 9.64 18.12 -9.91
N THR A 272 9.62 18.56 -11.18
CA THR A 272 10.09 19.91 -11.51
C THR A 272 9.17 20.93 -10.87
N GLY A 273 9.73 21.82 -10.04
CA GLY A 273 8.93 22.78 -9.26
C GLY A 273 8.12 22.14 -8.13
N ASN A 274 8.42 20.89 -7.74
CA ASN A 274 7.64 20.10 -6.77
C ASN A 274 6.14 20.07 -7.12
N SER A 275 5.80 20.09 -8.40
CA SER A 275 4.42 20.20 -8.86
C SER A 275 4.21 19.40 -10.15
N ARG A 276 3.06 18.76 -10.26
CA ARG A 276 2.61 18.05 -11.46
C ARG A 276 1.16 18.39 -11.71
N VAL A 277 0.86 18.78 -12.94
CA VAL A 277 -0.48 19.23 -13.35
C VAL A 277 -1.06 18.22 -14.32
N LEU A 278 -2.34 17.89 -14.14
CA LEU A 278 -3.17 17.19 -15.10
C LEU A 278 -4.40 18.03 -15.41
N GLU A 279 -4.90 17.90 -16.63
CA GLU A 279 -6.14 18.54 -17.06
C GLU A 279 -7.02 17.52 -17.78
N GLY A 280 -8.33 17.65 -17.60
CA GLY A 280 -9.30 16.73 -18.21
C GLY A 280 -10.70 16.96 -17.67
N SER A 281 -11.69 16.34 -18.32
CA SER A 281 -13.09 16.40 -17.90
C SER A 281 -13.45 15.25 -16.98
N GLY A 282 -13.98 15.59 -15.81
CA GLY A 282 -14.33 14.65 -14.75
C GLY A 282 -13.15 13.88 -14.18
N GLY A 283 -13.44 13.06 -13.17
CA GLY A 283 -12.44 12.33 -12.41
C GLY A 283 -12.30 12.78 -10.96
N TRP A 284 -11.17 12.45 -10.36
CA TRP A 284 -10.89 12.61 -8.94
C TRP A 284 -9.37 12.62 -8.66
N LEU A 285 -8.97 13.18 -7.53
CA LEU A 285 -7.59 13.17 -7.07
C LEU A 285 -7.50 13.28 -5.55
N GLY A 286 -6.42 12.77 -4.97
CA GLY A 286 -6.25 12.71 -3.54
C GLY A 286 -4.97 12.05 -3.09
N ILE A 287 -5.00 11.60 -1.83
CA ILE A 287 -3.90 10.90 -1.17
C ILE A 287 -4.42 9.55 -0.67
N THR A 288 -3.64 8.49 -0.91
CA THR A 288 -4.00 7.11 -0.59
C THR A 288 -2.95 6.47 0.30
N ASP A 289 -3.43 5.79 1.34
CA ASP A 289 -2.66 4.90 2.19
C ASP A 289 -2.97 3.44 1.81
N LYS A 290 -2.40 2.44 2.52
CA LYS A 290 -2.71 1.03 2.26
C LYS A 290 -4.22 0.74 2.18
N TYR A 291 -4.99 1.20 3.17
CA TYR A 291 -6.41 0.86 3.33
C TYR A 291 -7.35 2.05 3.27
N TRP A 292 -6.83 3.27 3.37
CA TRP A 292 -7.61 4.50 3.53
C TRP A 292 -7.27 5.48 2.42
N ALA A 293 -8.14 6.45 2.16
CA ALA A 293 -7.83 7.57 1.30
C ALA A 293 -8.68 8.79 1.65
N GLY A 294 -8.12 9.97 1.36
CA GLY A 294 -8.81 11.24 1.25
C GLY A 294 -8.76 11.69 -0.19
N VAL A 295 -9.92 11.88 -0.82
CA VAL A 295 -10.05 12.19 -2.25
C VAL A 295 -11.13 13.24 -2.47
N VAL A 296 -10.88 14.17 -3.39
CA VAL A 296 -11.92 15.06 -3.92
C VAL A 296 -12.28 14.66 -5.34
N ALA A 297 -13.58 14.68 -5.63
CA ALA A 297 -14.17 14.40 -6.94
C ALA A 297 -15.11 15.58 -7.28
N PRO A 298 -14.63 16.53 -8.09
CA PRO A 298 -15.46 17.62 -8.64
C PRO A 298 -16.59 17.13 -9.55
N GLU A 299 -17.35 18.07 -10.11
CA GLU A 299 -18.37 17.80 -11.14
C GLU A 299 -17.78 17.03 -12.33
N GLN A 300 -18.42 15.92 -12.70
CA GLN A 300 -17.84 14.93 -13.63
C GLN A 300 -17.97 15.30 -15.12
N ASP A 301 -18.81 16.28 -15.44
CA ASP A 301 -19.04 16.80 -16.78
C ASP A 301 -18.24 18.08 -17.09
N VAL A 302 -17.44 18.55 -16.12
CA VAL A 302 -16.66 19.78 -16.21
C VAL A 302 -15.17 19.46 -16.31
N ALA A 303 -14.47 20.17 -17.20
CA ALA A 303 -13.01 20.16 -17.26
C ALA A 303 -12.40 20.90 -16.07
N PHE A 304 -11.46 20.29 -15.37
CA PHE A 304 -10.75 20.95 -14.27
C PHE A 304 -9.24 20.72 -14.37
N LYS A 305 -8.49 21.61 -13.72
CA LYS A 305 -7.04 21.50 -13.56
C LYS A 305 -6.76 20.82 -12.22
N GLY A 306 -6.19 19.63 -12.24
CA GLY A 306 -5.70 18.93 -11.07
C GLY A 306 -4.21 19.17 -10.86
N THR A 307 -3.80 19.57 -9.66
CA THR A 307 -2.39 19.71 -9.29
C THR A 307 -2.02 18.77 -8.16
N PHE A 308 -0.87 18.12 -8.30
CA PHE A 308 -0.18 17.39 -7.25
C PHE A 308 1.03 18.22 -6.85
N SER A 309 1.22 18.50 -5.56
CA SER A 309 2.32 19.34 -5.12
C SER A 309 2.95 18.88 -3.82
N SER A 310 4.22 19.23 -3.64
CA SER A 310 4.87 19.24 -2.33
C SER A 310 5.55 20.57 -2.04
N TYR A 311 5.49 20.99 -0.78
CA TYR A 311 6.13 22.22 -0.31
C TYR A 311 6.79 21.99 1.04
N ALA A 312 7.74 22.86 1.38
CA ALA A 312 8.40 22.82 2.67
C ALA A 312 7.68 23.79 3.61
N ASP A 313 7.23 23.29 4.77
CA ASP A 313 6.69 24.12 5.84
C ASP A 313 7.39 23.77 7.16
N ASN A 314 7.91 24.78 7.85
CA ASN A 314 8.56 24.65 9.17
C ASN A 314 9.58 23.50 9.32
N GLY A 315 10.28 23.15 8.23
CA GLY A 315 11.28 22.06 8.21
C GLY A 315 10.72 20.66 7.92
N ASN A 316 9.41 20.52 7.78
CA ASN A 316 8.71 19.34 7.28
C ASN A 316 8.35 19.50 5.78
N ARG A 317 8.01 18.38 5.14
CA ARG A 317 7.45 18.35 3.79
C ARG A 317 5.96 18.07 3.86
N ASP A 318 5.19 18.92 3.21
CA ASP A 318 3.74 18.79 3.09
C ASP A 318 3.38 18.46 1.66
N TYR A 319 2.27 17.77 1.50
CA TYR A 319 1.79 17.25 0.23
C TYR A 319 0.33 17.66 0.04
N GLN A 320 -0.01 18.08 -1.17
CA GLN A 320 -1.35 18.55 -1.49
C GLN A 320 -1.78 18.08 -2.87
N THR A 321 -3.07 17.77 -2.99
CA THR A 321 -3.75 17.63 -4.28
C THR A 321 -4.87 18.65 -4.36
N ASP A 322 -4.95 19.42 -5.45
CA ASP A 322 -6.01 20.41 -5.67
C ASP A 322 -6.69 20.23 -7.03
N ALA A 323 -8.02 20.32 -7.05
CA ALA A 323 -8.82 20.51 -8.25
C ALA A 323 -9.26 21.97 -8.33
N LEU A 324 -8.89 22.65 -9.41
CA LEU A 324 -9.35 24.00 -9.74
C LEU A 324 -10.33 23.92 -10.91
N LEU A 325 -11.59 24.28 -10.65
CA LEU A 325 -12.64 24.30 -11.66
C LEU A 325 -12.60 25.60 -12.49
N PRO A 326 -13.24 25.61 -13.67
CA PRO A 326 -13.28 26.78 -14.53
C PRO A 326 -13.95 27.97 -13.84
N ALA A 327 -13.57 29.17 -14.30
CA ALA A 327 -14.15 30.41 -13.83
C ALA A 327 -15.67 30.46 -14.07
N ARG A 328 -16.41 30.85 -13.04
CA ARG A 328 -17.85 31.10 -13.05
C ARG A 328 -18.10 32.57 -12.74
N THR A 329 -18.75 33.27 -13.65
CA THR A 329 -19.16 34.67 -13.42
C THR A 329 -20.57 34.71 -12.85
N VAL A 330 -20.70 35.23 -11.63
CA VAL A 330 -21.97 35.39 -10.91
C VAL A 330 -22.48 36.81 -11.12
N ALA A 331 -23.53 36.96 -11.93
CA ALA A 331 -24.17 38.25 -12.19
C ALA A 331 -24.90 38.80 -10.94
N PRO A 332 -25.16 40.11 -10.86
CA PRO A 332 -26.03 40.69 -9.84
C PRO A 332 -27.39 39.99 -9.75
N GLY A 333 -27.82 39.63 -8.55
CA GLY A 333 -29.04 38.87 -8.26
C GLY A 333 -28.97 37.38 -8.61
N ALA A 334 -27.86 36.89 -9.16
CA ALA A 334 -27.70 35.49 -9.52
C ALA A 334 -27.02 34.68 -8.42
N THR A 335 -27.23 33.37 -8.49
CA THR A 335 -26.59 32.36 -7.63
C THR A 335 -25.83 31.38 -8.50
N SER A 336 -24.61 31.02 -8.10
CA SER A 336 -23.82 29.96 -8.73
C SER A 336 -23.56 28.86 -7.73
N ASP A 337 -23.92 27.63 -8.12
CA ASP A 337 -23.68 26.42 -7.33
C ASP A 337 -22.47 25.66 -7.91
N VAL A 338 -21.75 24.96 -7.04
CA VAL A 338 -20.78 23.91 -7.40
C VAL A 338 -20.94 22.75 -6.43
N THR A 339 -20.88 21.53 -6.94
CA THR A 339 -20.92 20.33 -6.10
C THR A 339 -19.59 19.59 -6.16
N THR A 340 -19.02 19.31 -5.00
CA THR A 340 -17.82 18.48 -4.86
C THR A 340 -18.14 17.30 -3.94
N HIS A 341 -17.76 16.11 -4.38
CA HIS A 341 -17.76 14.92 -3.53
C HIS A 341 -16.40 14.79 -2.85
N VAL A 342 -16.40 14.59 -1.53
CA VAL A 342 -15.20 14.37 -0.73
C VAL A 342 -15.31 12.98 -0.11
N PHE A 343 -14.44 12.07 -0.55
CA PHE A 343 -14.32 10.75 0.04
C PHE A 343 -13.26 10.79 1.14
N ALA A 344 -13.64 10.40 2.35
CA ALA A 344 -12.74 10.28 3.48
C ALA A 344 -13.04 8.96 4.20
N GLY A 345 -12.39 7.88 3.77
CA GLY A 345 -12.66 6.59 4.39
C GLY A 345 -11.88 5.40 3.88
N ALA A 346 -12.41 4.23 4.22
CA ALA A 346 -11.81 2.94 3.90
C ALA A 346 -12.10 2.54 2.45
N LYS A 347 -11.08 2.00 1.77
CA LYS A 347 -11.14 1.55 0.37
C LYS A 347 -11.87 0.21 0.22
N VAL A 348 -13.13 0.16 0.66
CA VAL A 348 -13.98 -1.03 0.54
C VAL A 348 -14.48 -1.15 -0.89
N THR A 349 -14.21 -2.29 -1.53
CA THR A 349 -14.42 -2.45 -2.98
C THR A 349 -15.88 -2.24 -3.38
N ALA A 350 -16.81 -2.79 -2.59
CA ALA A 350 -18.25 -2.64 -2.84
C ALA A 350 -18.72 -1.17 -2.73
N VAL A 351 -18.14 -0.40 -1.81
CA VAL A 351 -18.48 1.00 -1.56
C VAL A 351 -17.96 1.90 -2.68
N LEU A 352 -16.70 1.72 -3.07
CA LEU A 352 -16.13 2.48 -4.18
C LEU A 352 -16.89 2.23 -5.50
N ASN A 353 -17.26 0.97 -5.77
CA ASN A 353 -18.06 0.61 -6.94
C ASN A 353 -19.51 1.15 -6.87
N LYS A 354 -20.08 1.31 -5.66
CA LYS A 354 -21.38 1.96 -5.45
C LYS A 354 -21.26 3.43 -5.83
N TYR A 355 -20.27 4.14 -5.29
CA TYR A 355 -20.05 5.56 -5.56
C TYR A 355 -19.72 5.86 -7.02
N GLU A 356 -18.92 5.01 -7.67
CA GLU A 356 -18.66 5.10 -9.11
C GLU A 356 -19.95 5.15 -9.93
N LYS A 357 -20.95 4.33 -9.56
CA LYS A 357 -22.23 4.23 -10.27
C LYS A 357 -23.23 5.30 -9.86
N GLU A 358 -23.31 5.59 -8.56
CA GLU A 358 -24.29 6.50 -7.98
C GLU A 358 -24.00 7.96 -8.33
N TYR A 359 -22.73 8.37 -8.24
CA TYR A 359 -22.29 9.73 -8.51
C TYR A 359 -21.65 9.89 -9.90
N GLY A 360 -21.52 8.80 -10.66
CA GLY A 360 -20.87 8.81 -11.98
C GLY A 360 -19.38 9.14 -11.93
N ILE A 361 -18.72 8.98 -10.77
CA ILE A 361 -17.31 9.32 -10.60
C ILE A 361 -16.46 8.37 -11.44
N ARG A 362 -15.78 8.90 -12.46
CA ARG A 362 -15.05 8.10 -13.44
C ARG A 362 -14.02 7.19 -12.76
N ASN A 363 -14.16 5.88 -12.99
CA ASN A 363 -13.19 4.85 -12.58
C ASN A 363 -12.82 4.89 -11.07
N PHE A 364 -13.75 5.27 -10.20
CA PHE A 364 -13.49 5.43 -8.77
C PHE A 364 -13.00 4.14 -8.08
N GLY A 365 -13.40 2.96 -8.58
CA GLY A 365 -12.88 1.67 -8.12
C GLY A 365 -11.37 1.45 -8.36
N ASN A 366 -10.71 2.31 -9.15
CA ASN A 366 -9.25 2.31 -9.36
C ASN A 366 -8.48 3.04 -8.26
N LEU A 367 -9.16 3.61 -7.26
CA LEU A 367 -8.54 4.08 -6.02
C LEU A 367 -7.84 2.95 -5.25
N ILE A 368 -8.31 1.71 -5.45
CA ILE A 368 -7.56 0.50 -5.10
C ILE A 368 -6.55 0.22 -6.22
N ASP A 369 -5.27 0.17 -5.88
CA ASP A 369 -4.22 -0.22 -6.83
C ASP A 369 -4.31 -1.73 -7.11
N TRP A 370 -5.01 -2.13 -8.18
CA TRP A 370 -5.15 -3.54 -8.58
C TRP A 370 -3.90 -4.14 -9.25
N GLY A 371 -2.84 -3.33 -9.44
CA GLY A 371 -1.59 -3.72 -10.10
C GLY A 371 -1.72 -3.98 -11.60
N TRP A 372 -0.61 -4.37 -12.22
CA TRP A 372 -0.54 -4.62 -13.67
C TRP A 372 -1.50 -5.72 -14.14
N PHE A 373 -1.70 -6.76 -13.32
CA PHE A 373 -2.61 -7.86 -13.63
C PHE A 373 -4.05 -7.60 -13.21
N TYR A 374 -4.53 -6.35 -13.22
CA TYR A 374 -5.88 -5.99 -12.75
C TYR A 374 -7.00 -6.83 -13.37
N PHE A 375 -6.84 -7.27 -14.61
CA PHE A 375 -7.78 -8.14 -15.34
C PHE A 375 -7.85 -9.57 -14.77
N ILE A 376 -6.87 -9.99 -13.96
CA ILE A 376 -6.90 -11.21 -13.15
C ILE A 376 -7.28 -10.86 -11.71
N THR A 377 -6.67 -9.82 -11.14
CA THR A 377 -6.83 -9.41 -9.74
C THR A 377 -8.28 -9.08 -9.39
N LYS A 378 -8.96 -8.24 -10.20
CA LYS A 378 -10.37 -7.83 -9.94
C LYS A 378 -11.33 -9.04 -9.99
N PRO A 379 -11.36 -9.87 -11.05
CA PRO A 379 -12.21 -11.06 -11.05
C PRO A 379 -11.88 -12.06 -9.95
N LEU A 380 -10.59 -12.25 -9.64
CA LEU A 380 -10.17 -13.15 -8.57
C LEU A 380 -10.69 -12.68 -7.20
N PHE A 381 -10.62 -11.38 -6.92
CA PHE A 381 -11.21 -10.81 -5.71
C PHE A 381 -12.73 -11.00 -5.67
N GLN A 382 -13.44 -10.77 -6.79
CA GLN A 382 -14.89 -10.98 -6.85
C GLN A 382 -15.29 -12.43 -6.52
N VAL A 383 -14.55 -13.40 -7.06
CA VAL A 383 -14.77 -14.82 -6.74
C VAL A 383 -14.45 -15.10 -5.28
N LEU A 384 -13.37 -14.52 -4.75
CA LEU A 384 -12.99 -14.68 -3.34
C LEU A 384 -14.04 -14.10 -2.39
N ASP A 385 -14.50 -12.88 -2.65
CA ASP A 385 -15.57 -12.20 -1.90
C ASP A 385 -16.90 -12.97 -1.98
N TRP A 386 -17.23 -13.54 -3.14
CA TRP A 386 -18.39 -14.41 -3.27
C TRP A 386 -18.30 -15.64 -2.37
N PHE A 387 -17.15 -16.33 -2.32
CA PHE A 387 -16.96 -17.45 -1.40
C PHE A 387 -16.95 -17.02 0.06
N TYR A 388 -16.40 -15.85 0.37
CA TYR A 388 -16.46 -15.29 1.72
C TYR A 388 -17.90 -15.05 2.17
N LYS A 389 -18.76 -14.49 1.32
CA LYS A 389 -20.18 -14.29 1.62
C LYS A 389 -20.93 -15.61 1.87
N LEU A 390 -20.42 -16.73 1.34
CA LEU A 390 -20.97 -18.07 1.57
C LEU A 390 -20.42 -18.72 2.86
N THR A 391 -19.12 -18.54 3.15
CA THR A 391 -18.44 -19.25 4.25
C THR A 391 -18.32 -18.44 5.53
N GLY A 392 -18.42 -17.11 5.45
CA GLY A 392 -18.09 -16.18 6.52
C GLY A 392 -16.61 -16.15 6.91
N ASN A 393 -15.72 -16.78 6.12
CA ASN A 393 -14.30 -16.89 6.44
C ASN A 393 -13.41 -16.76 5.20
N PHE A 394 -12.61 -15.70 5.15
CA PHE A 394 -11.71 -15.44 4.02
C PHE A 394 -10.61 -16.49 3.87
N GLY A 395 -10.11 -17.06 4.97
CA GLY A 395 -9.14 -18.15 4.91
C GLY A 395 -9.72 -19.37 4.20
N VAL A 396 -10.94 -19.77 4.53
CA VAL A 396 -11.65 -20.87 3.84
C VAL A 396 -11.91 -20.52 2.37
N ALA A 397 -12.33 -19.29 2.08
CA ALA A 397 -12.51 -18.82 0.71
C ALA A 397 -11.23 -18.94 -0.12
N ILE A 398 -10.08 -18.54 0.44
CA ILE A 398 -8.75 -18.72 -0.18
C ILE A 398 -8.50 -20.20 -0.50
N LEU A 399 -8.76 -21.12 0.43
CA LEU A 399 -8.55 -22.56 0.22
C LEU A 399 -9.43 -23.10 -0.92
N ILE A 400 -10.70 -22.69 -0.99
CA ILE A 400 -11.64 -23.12 -2.04
C ILE A 400 -11.22 -22.58 -3.40
N VAL A 401 -10.92 -21.27 -3.48
CA VAL A 401 -10.46 -20.63 -4.72
C VAL A 401 -9.18 -21.29 -5.23
N THR A 402 -8.27 -21.67 -4.35
CA THR A 402 -7.05 -22.41 -4.71
C THR A 402 -7.37 -23.76 -5.37
N VAL A 403 -8.33 -24.51 -4.84
CA VAL A 403 -8.77 -25.78 -5.42
C VAL A 403 -9.38 -25.56 -6.81
N LEU A 404 -10.20 -24.53 -6.98
CA LEU A 404 -10.83 -24.21 -8.28
C LEU A 404 -9.79 -23.83 -9.33
N ILE A 405 -8.84 -22.97 -8.98
CA ILE A 405 -7.73 -22.59 -9.87
C ILE A 405 -6.92 -23.82 -10.26
N LYS A 406 -6.59 -24.70 -9.30
CA LYS A 406 -5.92 -25.97 -9.62
C LYS A 406 -6.75 -26.89 -10.50
N GLY A 407 -8.06 -26.95 -10.28
CA GLY A 407 -9.00 -27.69 -11.11
C GLY A 407 -9.00 -27.19 -12.56
N LEU A 408 -9.04 -25.87 -12.75
CA LEU A 408 -8.96 -25.23 -14.07
C LEU A 408 -7.66 -25.60 -14.80
N PHE A 409 -6.52 -25.55 -14.10
CA PHE A 409 -5.22 -25.91 -14.69
C PHE A 409 -4.88 -27.41 -14.62
N PHE A 410 -5.79 -28.25 -14.12
CA PHE A 410 -5.52 -29.66 -13.88
C PHE A 410 -5.05 -30.42 -15.13
N PRO A 411 -5.65 -30.26 -16.33
CA PRO A 411 -5.22 -30.99 -17.52
C PRO A 411 -3.77 -30.69 -17.92
N LEU A 412 -3.39 -29.41 -17.82
CA LEU A 412 -2.05 -28.94 -18.11
C LEU A 412 -1.04 -29.44 -17.06
N ALA A 413 -1.36 -29.24 -15.79
CA ALA A 413 -0.54 -29.68 -14.66
C ALA A 413 -0.31 -31.21 -14.71
N ASN A 414 -1.35 -31.98 -15.02
CA ASN A 414 -1.26 -33.43 -15.13
C ASN A 414 -0.27 -33.89 -16.23
N LYS A 415 -0.29 -33.24 -17.41
CA LYS A 415 0.70 -33.50 -18.48
C LYS A 415 2.13 -33.18 -18.03
N SER A 416 2.31 -32.06 -17.35
CA SER A 416 3.61 -31.63 -16.83
C SER A 416 4.18 -32.62 -15.79
N TYR A 417 3.37 -32.97 -14.78
CA TYR A 417 3.79 -33.91 -13.74
C TYR A 417 4.05 -35.32 -14.28
N ALA A 418 3.31 -35.76 -15.30
CA ALA A 418 3.60 -37.02 -15.99
C ALA A 418 4.98 -36.97 -16.70
N SER A 419 5.33 -35.86 -17.36
CA SER A 419 6.66 -35.67 -17.96
C SER A 419 7.77 -35.70 -16.89
N MET A 420 7.56 -35.03 -15.75
CA MET A 420 8.50 -35.06 -14.63
C MET A 420 8.69 -36.46 -14.04
N ALA A 421 7.62 -37.24 -13.88
CA ALA A 421 7.70 -38.61 -13.38
C ALA A 421 8.54 -39.50 -14.30
N ARG A 422 8.39 -39.37 -15.63
CA ARG A 422 9.23 -40.07 -16.62
C ARG A 422 10.67 -39.61 -16.58
N MET A 423 10.91 -38.30 -16.44
CA MET A 423 12.26 -37.77 -16.31
C MET A 423 12.97 -38.32 -15.07
N LYS A 424 12.25 -38.49 -13.96
CA LYS A 424 12.78 -39.13 -12.75
C LYS A 424 13.21 -40.58 -13.01
N GLN A 425 12.45 -41.34 -13.81
CA GLN A 425 12.83 -42.70 -14.20
C GLN A 425 14.10 -42.76 -15.07
N LEU A 426 14.41 -41.68 -15.81
CA LEU A 426 15.61 -41.58 -16.63
C LEU A 426 16.86 -41.16 -15.85
N GLN A 427 16.76 -40.76 -14.57
CA GLN A 427 17.92 -40.33 -13.78
C GLN A 427 19.10 -41.32 -13.75
N PRO A 428 18.91 -42.65 -13.65
CA PRO A 428 20.02 -43.59 -13.69
C PRO A 428 20.77 -43.56 -15.04
N GLN A 429 20.04 -43.39 -16.14
CA GLN A 429 20.64 -43.29 -17.49
C GLN A 429 21.36 -41.96 -17.67
N LEU A 430 20.83 -40.87 -17.12
CA LEU A 430 21.47 -39.56 -17.10
C LEU A 430 22.77 -39.58 -16.26
N ALA A 431 22.77 -40.30 -15.13
CA ALA A 431 23.96 -40.49 -14.30
C ALA A 431 25.04 -41.28 -15.06
N ALA A 432 24.67 -42.40 -15.69
CA ALA A 432 25.59 -43.18 -16.51
C ALA A 432 26.17 -42.37 -17.68
N LEU A 433 25.37 -41.48 -18.28
CA LEU A 433 25.84 -40.60 -19.35
C LEU A 433 26.87 -39.58 -18.84
N LYS A 434 26.68 -39.06 -17.62
CA LYS A 434 27.62 -38.15 -16.95
C LYS A 434 28.94 -38.83 -16.58
N GLU A 435 28.90 -40.11 -16.21
CA GLU A 435 30.10 -40.92 -15.98
C GLU A 435 30.83 -41.25 -17.29
N ARG A 436 30.10 -41.41 -18.40
CA ARG A 436 30.68 -41.73 -19.71
C ARG A 436 31.38 -40.54 -20.39
N PHE A 437 30.93 -39.32 -20.11
CA PHE A 437 31.49 -38.08 -20.69
C PHE A 437 31.77 -37.03 -19.59
N PRO A 438 32.75 -37.26 -18.68
CA PRO A 438 33.00 -36.38 -17.54
C PRO A 438 33.58 -35.01 -17.97
N ASP A 439 34.42 -34.98 -19.01
CA ASP A 439 35.15 -33.79 -19.43
C ASP A 439 34.54 -33.08 -20.67
N ASP A 440 33.57 -33.69 -21.34
CA ASP A 440 32.96 -33.18 -22.57
C ASP A 440 31.51 -32.74 -22.32
N LYS A 441 31.35 -31.53 -21.75
CA LYS A 441 30.04 -30.95 -21.44
C LYS A 441 29.14 -30.83 -22.67
N GLN A 442 29.72 -30.61 -23.85
CA GLN A 442 28.95 -30.44 -25.08
C GLN A 442 28.35 -31.78 -25.52
N LYS A 443 29.16 -32.86 -25.57
CA LYS A 443 28.64 -34.20 -25.85
C LYS A 443 27.67 -34.70 -24.78
N GLN A 444 27.89 -34.35 -23.52
CA GLN A 444 26.96 -34.67 -22.44
C GLN A 444 25.58 -34.02 -22.66
N GLN A 445 25.55 -32.73 -23.02
CA GLN A 445 24.29 -32.03 -23.33
C GLN A 445 23.60 -32.63 -24.56
N GLU A 446 24.35 -32.91 -25.63
CA GLU A 446 23.80 -33.50 -26.86
C GLU A 446 23.18 -34.89 -26.61
N ALA A 447 23.91 -35.77 -25.92
CA ALA A 447 23.45 -37.11 -25.60
C ALA A 447 22.28 -37.10 -24.60
N THR A 448 22.24 -36.13 -23.67
CA THR A 448 21.11 -35.92 -22.76
C THR A 448 19.85 -35.53 -23.55
N MET A 449 20.00 -34.60 -24.49
CA MET A 449 18.89 -34.18 -25.35
C MET A 449 18.44 -35.29 -26.30
N LYS A 450 19.36 -36.10 -26.82
CA LYS A 450 19.05 -37.29 -27.63
C LYS A 450 18.24 -38.29 -26.82
N LEU A 451 18.67 -38.59 -25.59
CA LEU A 451 17.94 -39.47 -24.69
C LEU A 451 16.52 -38.95 -24.40
N TYR A 452 16.36 -37.65 -24.13
CA TYR A 452 15.04 -37.04 -23.94
C TYR A 452 14.14 -37.15 -25.17
N ARG A 453 14.69 -36.98 -26.38
CA ARG A 453 13.95 -37.14 -27.64
C ARG A 453 13.53 -38.60 -27.87
N GLU A 454 14.44 -39.55 -27.67
CA GLU A 454 14.18 -40.99 -27.81
C GLU A 454 13.11 -41.46 -26.84
N GLN A 455 13.15 -40.99 -25.60
CA GLN A 455 12.19 -41.32 -24.55
C GLN A 455 10.93 -40.44 -24.56
N LYS A 456 10.82 -39.51 -25.53
CA LYS A 456 9.71 -38.56 -25.68
C LYS A 456 9.39 -37.79 -24.39
N VAL A 457 10.41 -37.38 -23.66
CA VAL A 457 10.32 -36.57 -22.44
C VAL A 457 10.65 -35.12 -22.78
N ASN A 458 9.77 -34.18 -22.41
CA ASN A 458 10.01 -32.76 -22.61
C ASN A 458 10.57 -32.12 -21.31
N PRO A 459 11.82 -31.62 -21.31
CA PRO A 459 12.41 -30.99 -20.13
C PRO A 459 11.73 -29.68 -19.71
N VAL A 460 11.20 -28.91 -20.68
CA VAL A 460 10.52 -27.63 -20.43
C VAL A 460 9.10 -27.84 -19.92
N ALA A 461 8.48 -28.99 -20.22
CA ALA A 461 7.15 -29.30 -19.71
C ALA A 461 7.09 -29.32 -18.18
N GLY A 462 8.22 -29.52 -17.48
CA GLY A 462 8.30 -29.50 -16.01
C GLY A 462 8.10 -28.11 -15.39
N CYS A 463 8.53 -27.03 -16.03
CA CYS A 463 8.39 -25.66 -15.51
C CYS A 463 7.14 -24.94 -16.03
N LEU A 464 6.48 -25.46 -17.09
CA LEU A 464 5.32 -24.84 -17.71
C LEU A 464 4.16 -24.53 -16.73
N PRO A 465 3.79 -25.41 -15.78
CA PRO A 465 2.76 -25.07 -14.79
C PRO A 465 3.16 -23.89 -13.90
N MET A 466 4.45 -23.78 -13.54
CA MET A 466 4.92 -22.67 -12.72
C MET A 466 4.77 -21.34 -13.46
N VAL A 467 5.15 -21.29 -14.74
CA VAL A 467 5.05 -20.07 -15.56
C VAL A 467 3.62 -19.55 -15.64
N ILE A 468 2.65 -20.43 -15.87
CA ILE A 468 1.23 -20.05 -15.95
C ILE A 468 0.66 -19.69 -14.56
N GLN A 469 1.20 -20.29 -13.50
CA GLN A 469 0.77 -20.00 -12.14
C GLN A 469 1.34 -18.67 -11.59
N ILE A 470 2.48 -18.19 -12.10
CA ILE A 470 3.12 -16.94 -11.63
C ILE A 470 2.17 -15.72 -11.71
N PRO A 471 1.48 -15.42 -12.83
CA PRO A 471 0.53 -14.31 -12.87
C PRO A 471 -0.62 -14.44 -11.88
N VAL A 472 -1.14 -15.67 -11.70
CA VAL A 472 -2.22 -15.95 -10.75
C VAL A 472 -1.75 -15.78 -9.30
N PHE A 473 -0.52 -16.19 -9.01
CA PHE A 473 0.12 -15.95 -7.72
C PHE A 473 0.24 -14.46 -7.42
N PHE A 474 0.77 -13.66 -8.35
CA PHE A 474 0.90 -12.22 -8.18
C PHE A 474 -0.46 -11.54 -8.00
N ALA A 475 -1.49 -11.97 -8.75
CA ALA A 475 -2.84 -11.48 -8.57
C ALA A 475 -3.39 -11.79 -7.17
N LEU A 476 -3.26 -13.05 -6.70
CA LEU A 476 -3.74 -13.41 -5.36
C LEU A 476 -2.97 -12.70 -4.25
N TYR A 477 -1.65 -12.59 -4.40
CA TYR A 477 -0.80 -11.83 -3.48
C TYR A 477 -1.28 -10.39 -3.38
N LYS A 478 -1.48 -9.74 -4.53
CA LYS A 478 -1.99 -8.37 -4.61
C LYS A 478 -3.34 -8.25 -3.90
N VAL A 479 -4.31 -9.12 -4.20
CA VAL A 479 -5.64 -9.14 -3.54
C VAL A 479 -5.50 -9.23 -2.03
N ILE A 480 -4.79 -10.24 -1.52
CA ILE A 480 -4.67 -10.46 -0.07
C ILE A 480 -3.96 -9.29 0.62
N PHE A 481 -3.02 -8.66 -0.07
CA PHE A 481 -2.19 -7.60 0.49
C PHE A 481 -2.91 -6.25 0.61
N ILE A 482 -3.66 -5.84 -0.42
CA ILE A 482 -4.20 -4.47 -0.53
C ILE A 482 -5.65 -4.31 -0.06
N THR A 483 -6.43 -5.40 -0.02
CA THR A 483 -7.88 -5.29 0.22
C THR A 483 -8.16 -5.14 1.70
N ILE A 484 -8.95 -4.12 2.03
CA ILE A 484 -9.36 -3.82 3.42
C ILE A 484 -10.22 -4.96 3.99
N GLU A 485 -10.89 -5.70 3.12
CA GLU A 485 -11.68 -6.88 3.46
C GLU A 485 -10.83 -7.99 4.10
N MET A 486 -9.52 -8.07 3.81
CA MET A 486 -8.62 -9.01 4.49
C MET A 486 -8.13 -8.52 5.86
N ARG A 487 -8.22 -7.21 6.14
CA ARG A 487 -7.68 -6.62 7.36
C ARG A 487 -8.44 -7.14 8.56
N HIS A 488 -7.72 -7.68 9.54
CA HIS A 488 -8.28 -8.29 10.75
C HIS A 488 -9.26 -9.43 10.45
N ALA A 489 -9.24 -10.00 9.24
CA ALA A 489 -10.06 -11.15 8.91
C ALA A 489 -9.49 -12.39 9.61
N PRO A 490 -10.26 -13.06 10.49
CA PRO A 490 -9.76 -14.19 11.24
C PRO A 490 -9.75 -15.47 10.39
N PHE A 491 -8.86 -16.39 10.77
CA PHE A 491 -8.87 -17.78 10.35
C PHE A 491 -9.03 -18.69 11.57
N PHE A 492 -8.55 -19.92 11.51
CA PHE A 492 -8.60 -20.87 12.63
C PHE A 492 -7.42 -20.69 13.59
N GLY A 493 -7.66 -21.03 14.86
CA GLY A 493 -6.65 -21.03 15.90
C GLY A 493 -6.21 -19.61 16.28
N TRP A 494 -4.90 -19.35 16.21
CA TRP A 494 -4.27 -18.08 16.62
C TRP A 494 -4.21 -17.02 15.52
N ILE A 495 -4.66 -17.33 14.31
CA ILE A 495 -4.68 -16.38 13.20
C ILE A 495 -5.95 -15.54 13.29
N HIS A 496 -5.80 -14.34 13.85
CA HIS A 496 -6.87 -13.35 13.97
C HIS A 496 -6.79 -12.25 12.90
N ASP A 497 -5.75 -12.26 12.06
CA ASP A 497 -5.58 -11.33 10.96
C ASP A 497 -4.83 -12.00 9.79
N LEU A 498 -5.53 -12.21 8.68
CA LEU A 498 -4.96 -12.76 7.45
C LEU A 498 -4.05 -11.78 6.71
N SER A 499 -4.18 -10.47 6.98
CA SER A 499 -3.41 -9.40 6.34
C SER A 499 -2.08 -9.09 7.04
N ALA A 500 -1.90 -9.58 8.26
CA ALA A 500 -0.68 -9.41 9.07
C ALA A 500 0.18 -10.69 9.08
N PRO A 501 1.48 -10.59 9.44
CA PRO A 501 2.33 -11.76 9.66
C PRO A 501 1.77 -12.69 10.75
N ASP A 502 2.13 -13.98 10.70
CA ASP A 502 1.72 -14.94 11.73
C ASP A 502 2.30 -14.54 13.11
N PRO A 503 1.44 -14.25 14.11
CA PRO A 503 1.87 -13.71 15.40
C PRO A 503 2.52 -14.75 16.31
N VAL A 504 2.37 -16.05 16.04
CA VAL A 504 2.88 -17.10 16.92
C VAL A 504 4.24 -17.57 16.44
N HIS A 505 5.30 -17.03 17.06
CA HIS A 505 6.67 -17.35 16.67
C HIS A 505 7.20 -18.63 17.31
N VAL A 506 7.91 -19.44 16.52
CA VAL A 506 8.44 -20.74 16.96
C VAL A 506 9.52 -20.58 18.04
N LEU A 507 10.42 -19.61 17.89
CA LEU A 507 11.54 -19.42 18.83
C LEU A 507 11.08 -18.87 20.19
N THR A 508 9.99 -18.12 20.23
CA THR A 508 9.43 -17.60 21.49
C THR A 508 8.45 -18.59 22.12
N LEU A 509 8.28 -19.78 21.52
CA LEU A 509 7.25 -20.77 21.88
C LEU A 509 5.86 -20.11 21.97
N GLY A 510 5.53 -19.25 21.00
CA GLY A 510 4.26 -18.52 20.98
C GLY A 510 4.12 -17.45 22.07
N GLY A 511 5.24 -16.89 22.54
CA GLY A 511 5.28 -15.85 23.57
C GLY A 511 5.52 -16.35 24.99
N LEU A 512 5.65 -17.67 25.19
CA LEU A 512 6.03 -18.27 26.48
C LEU A 512 7.42 -17.84 26.94
N LEU A 513 8.33 -17.57 26.00
CA LEU A 513 9.66 -17.04 26.28
C LEU A 513 9.69 -15.54 26.02
N PRO A 514 9.98 -14.68 27.01
CA PRO A 514 10.03 -13.22 26.87
C PRO A 514 11.33 -12.76 26.17
N ILE A 515 11.74 -13.48 25.12
CA ILE A 515 12.98 -13.23 24.38
C ILE A 515 12.74 -12.44 23.08
N ALA A 516 11.47 -12.19 22.72
CA ALA A 516 11.09 -11.57 21.45
C ALA A 516 11.78 -10.21 21.22
N GLY A 517 11.84 -9.36 22.25
CA GLY A 517 12.48 -8.04 22.18
C GLY A 517 14.01 -8.07 22.03
N TYR A 518 14.64 -9.23 22.26
CA TYR A 518 16.09 -9.42 22.12
C TYR A 518 16.47 -10.11 20.81
N LEU A 519 15.49 -10.63 20.06
CA LEU A 519 15.71 -11.31 18.79
C LEU A 519 15.56 -10.32 17.63
N PRO A 520 16.47 -10.36 16.64
CA PRO A 520 16.23 -9.74 15.35
C PRO A 520 14.91 -10.19 14.75
N SER A 521 14.15 -9.26 14.16
CA SER A 521 12.81 -9.52 13.61
C SER A 521 12.77 -10.66 12.59
N PHE A 522 13.84 -10.85 11.80
CA PHE A 522 13.93 -11.96 10.84
C PHE A 522 13.97 -13.36 11.48
N LEU A 523 14.29 -13.47 12.79
CA LEU A 523 14.25 -14.74 13.52
C LEU A 523 12.86 -15.02 14.13
N LEU A 524 11.97 -14.04 14.16
CA LEU A 524 10.59 -14.18 14.64
C LEU A 524 9.72 -14.83 13.56
N ILE A 525 10.02 -16.08 13.23
CA ILE A 525 9.28 -16.83 12.21
C ILE A 525 8.04 -17.45 12.85
N GLY A 526 6.88 -17.18 12.24
CA GLY A 526 5.61 -17.80 12.62
C GLY A 526 5.53 -19.30 12.34
N ILE A 527 4.52 -19.97 12.88
CA ILE A 527 4.26 -21.39 12.64
C ILE A 527 3.94 -21.66 11.17
N TRP A 528 3.09 -20.84 10.54
CA TRP A 528 2.67 -21.02 9.14
C TRP A 528 3.84 -20.96 8.16
N PRO A 529 4.78 -19.99 8.24
CA PRO A 529 5.99 -20.01 7.41
C PRO A 529 6.82 -21.29 7.57
N VAL A 530 6.90 -21.87 8.76
CA VAL A 530 7.60 -23.16 8.98
C VAL A 530 6.87 -24.31 8.29
N ILE A 531 5.54 -24.38 8.42
CA ILE A 531 4.73 -25.38 7.71
C ILE A 531 4.87 -25.19 6.19
N MET A 532 4.89 -23.95 5.72
CA MET A 532 5.10 -23.60 4.32
C MET A 532 6.47 -24.10 3.84
N GLY A 533 7.54 -23.79 4.56
CA GLY A 533 8.90 -24.27 4.28
C GLY A 533 8.98 -25.79 4.23
N PHE A 534 8.32 -26.49 5.16
CA PHE A 534 8.23 -27.95 5.15
C PHE A 534 7.45 -28.47 3.93
N SER A 535 6.30 -27.88 3.60
CA SER A 535 5.51 -28.25 2.42
C SER A 535 6.30 -28.05 1.11
N MET A 536 7.08 -26.97 1.04
CA MET A 536 7.94 -26.65 -0.09
C MET A 536 9.11 -27.63 -0.21
N PHE A 537 9.72 -28.00 0.93
CA PHE A 537 10.72 -29.06 0.98
C PHE A 537 10.18 -30.39 0.45
N LEU A 538 8.98 -30.79 0.89
CA LEU A 538 8.32 -32.01 0.39
C LEU A 538 8.08 -31.93 -1.12
N GLN A 539 7.52 -30.81 -1.61
CA GLN A 539 7.28 -30.58 -3.04
C GLN A 539 8.57 -30.67 -3.86
N MET A 540 9.67 -30.09 -3.38
CA MET A 540 10.96 -30.14 -4.07
C MET A 540 11.54 -31.55 -4.13
N LYS A 541 11.37 -32.36 -3.08
CA LYS A 541 11.80 -33.77 -3.07
C LYS A 541 11.01 -34.65 -4.05
N MET A 542 9.87 -34.18 -4.54
CA MET A 542 9.11 -34.87 -5.58
C MET A 542 9.57 -34.53 -7.00
N ASN A 543 10.19 -33.37 -7.18
CA ASN A 543 10.71 -32.94 -8.47
C ASN A 543 12.01 -33.70 -8.82
N PRO A 544 12.33 -33.91 -10.11
CA PRO A 544 13.60 -34.47 -10.52
C PRO A 544 14.78 -33.61 -10.02
N GLU A 545 15.79 -34.27 -9.46
CA GLU A 545 17.02 -33.58 -9.04
C GLU A 545 17.74 -32.97 -10.26
N PRO A 546 18.19 -31.70 -10.17
CA PRO A 546 19.01 -31.10 -11.21
C PRO A 546 20.36 -31.83 -11.35
N PRO A 547 20.89 -31.95 -12.59
CA PRO A 547 22.17 -32.63 -12.84
C PRO A 547 23.40 -31.81 -12.38
N ASP A 548 23.25 -30.49 -12.25
CA ASP A 548 24.29 -29.58 -11.77
C ASP A 548 24.32 -29.54 -10.23
N PRO A 549 25.46 -29.85 -9.57
CA PRO A 549 25.58 -29.78 -8.11
C PRO A 549 25.29 -28.39 -7.53
N VAL A 550 25.62 -27.30 -8.24
CA VAL A 550 25.36 -25.94 -7.75
C VAL A 550 23.86 -25.67 -7.70
N GLN A 551 23.16 -26.02 -8.78
CA GLN A 551 21.71 -25.89 -8.86
C GLN A 551 21.00 -26.78 -7.82
N LYS A 552 21.48 -28.01 -7.61
CA LYS A 552 20.97 -28.91 -6.55
C LYS A 552 21.11 -28.30 -5.16
N GLN A 553 22.27 -27.71 -4.86
CA GLN A 553 22.51 -27.04 -3.57
C GLN A 553 21.56 -25.84 -3.39
N MET A 554 21.40 -25.01 -4.42
CA MET A 554 20.48 -23.87 -4.38
C MET A 554 19.03 -24.30 -4.10
N PHE A 555 18.51 -25.32 -4.79
CA PHE A 555 17.18 -25.85 -4.52
C PHE A 555 17.05 -26.46 -3.11
N SER A 556 18.11 -27.03 -2.55
CA SER A 556 18.05 -27.58 -1.19
C SER A 556 17.89 -26.50 -0.10
N TYR A 557 18.42 -25.30 -0.33
CA TYR A 557 18.30 -24.16 0.59
C TYR A 557 17.08 -23.28 0.31
N MET A 558 16.46 -23.40 -0.87
CA MET A 558 15.34 -22.55 -1.26
C MET A 558 14.15 -22.61 -0.28
N PRO A 559 13.72 -23.77 0.25
CA PRO A 559 12.66 -23.79 1.26
C PRO A 559 13.01 -23.01 2.53
N LEU A 560 14.28 -23.05 2.94
CA LEU A 560 14.77 -22.30 4.10
C LEU A 560 14.75 -20.80 3.80
N ILE A 561 15.28 -20.38 2.65
CA ILE A 561 15.31 -18.97 2.24
C ILE A 561 13.89 -18.40 2.17
N PHE A 562 12.97 -19.11 1.52
CA PHE A 562 11.57 -18.66 1.38
C PHE A 562 10.83 -18.65 2.72
N MET A 563 11.13 -19.58 3.64
CA MET A 563 10.57 -19.58 4.99
C MET A 563 10.92 -18.29 5.76
N PHE A 564 12.18 -17.85 5.71
CA PHE A 564 12.59 -16.59 6.35
C PHE A 564 12.06 -15.36 5.60
N MET A 565 12.13 -15.36 4.27
CA MET A 565 11.69 -14.24 3.44
C MET A 565 10.18 -13.98 3.56
N LEU A 566 9.37 -15.04 3.53
CA LEU A 566 7.91 -14.94 3.64
C LEU A 566 7.41 -14.99 5.09
N GLY A 567 8.33 -15.07 6.07
CA GLY A 567 7.99 -15.03 7.49
C GLY A 567 7.36 -13.70 7.93
N THR A 568 7.66 -12.61 7.21
CA THR A 568 7.13 -11.26 7.45
C THR A 568 5.98 -10.88 6.50
N PHE A 569 5.51 -11.81 5.68
CA PHE A 569 4.40 -11.59 4.76
C PHE A 569 3.05 -11.91 5.42
N PRO A 570 1.92 -11.40 4.88
CA PRO A 570 0.60 -11.70 5.39
C PRO A 570 0.34 -13.21 5.53
N SER A 571 -0.19 -13.63 6.67
CA SER A 571 -0.45 -15.04 6.97
C SER A 571 -1.39 -15.69 5.94
N GLY A 572 -2.35 -14.94 5.39
CA GLY A 572 -3.23 -15.42 4.32
C GLY A 572 -2.48 -15.86 3.06
N LEU A 573 -1.41 -15.15 2.68
CA LEU A 573 -0.55 -15.54 1.56
C LEU A 573 0.22 -16.84 1.88
N VAL A 574 0.75 -16.94 3.10
CA VAL A 574 1.52 -18.11 3.54
C VAL A 574 0.63 -19.35 3.64
N ILE A 575 -0.61 -19.19 4.11
CA ILE A 575 -1.64 -20.24 4.15
C ILE A 575 -1.98 -20.69 2.73
N TYR A 576 -2.25 -19.76 1.82
CA TYR A 576 -2.46 -20.07 0.40
C TYR A 576 -1.30 -20.89 -0.16
N TRP A 577 -0.06 -20.46 0.07
CA TRP A 577 1.12 -21.12 -0.47
C TRP A 577 1.25 -22.54 0.09
N THR A 578 1.12 -22.69 1.40
CA THR A 578 1.15 -23.99 2.09
C THR A 578 0.11 -24.93 1.52
N TRP A 579 -1.13 -24.45 1.35
CA TRP A 579 -2.21 -25.23 0.80
C TRP A 579 -1.97 -25.63 -0.67
N ASN A 580 -1.52 -24.68 -1.49
CA ASN A 580 -1.15 -24.93 -2.88
C ASN A 580 -0.03 -25.97 -3.00
N ASN A 581 1.00 -25.92 -2.15
CA ASN A 581 2.08 -26.91 -2.11
C ASN A 581 1.55 -28.29 -1.72
N THR A 582 0.75 -28.37 -0.66
CA THR A 582 0.14 -29.62 -0.19
C THR A 582 -0.69 -30.30 -1.28
N LEU A 583 -1.58 -29.55 -1.95
CA LEU A 583 -2.36 -30.06 -3.07
C LEU A 583 -1.47 -30.52 -4.24
N THR A 584 -0.37 -29.79 -4.49
CA THR A 584 0.59 -30.17 -5.54
C THR A 584 1.32 -31.48 -5.19
N VAL A 585 1.78 -31.64 -3.96
CA VAL A 585 2.42 -32.86 -3.46
C VAL A 585 1.48 -34.05 -3.61
N ILE A 586 0.21 -33.90 -3.22
CA ILE A 586 -0.81 -34.94 -3.38
C ILE A 586 -1.00 -35.29 -4.87
N GLN A 587 -1.14 -34.28 -5.74
CA GLN A 587 -1.32 -34.50 -7.18
C GLN A 587 -0.11 -35.21 -7.81
N GLN A 588 1.10 -34.74 -7.53
CA GLN A 588 2.34 -35.34 -8.00
C GLN A 588 2.49 -36.79 -7.51
N TYR A 589 2.09 -37.07 -6.26
CA TYR A 589 2.18 -38.39 -5.66
C TYR A 589 1.30 -39.39 -6.41
N LEU A 590 0.05 -39.03 -6.64
CA LEU A 590 -0.91 -39.86 -7.35
C LEU A 590 -0.49 -40.11 -8.80
N ILE A 591 0.06 -39.09 -9.48
CA ILE A 591 0.54 -39.21 -10.86
C ILE A 591 1.79 -40.07 -10.94
N ALA A 592 2.77 -39.86 -10.05
CA ALA A 592 4.00 -40.65 -10.01
C ALA A 592 3.70 -42.14 -9.79
N LYS A 593 2.78 -42.45 -8.85
CA LYS A 593 2.29 -43.81 -8.61
C LYS A 593 1.64 -44.40 -9.87
N ARG A 594 0.79 -43.64 -10.57
CA ARG A 594 0.14 -44.07 -11.82
C ARG A 594 1.14 -44.30 -12.97
N GLN A 595 2.24 -43.56 -13.02
CA GLN A 595 3.29 -43.72 -14.03
C GLN A 595 4.34 -44.79 -13.64
N GLY A 596 4.17 -45.48 -12.49
CA GLY A 596 5.11 -46.49 -12.01
C GLY A 596 6.47 -45.93 -11.57
N ALA A 597 6.56 -44.62 -11.31
CA ALA A 597 7.77 -44.02 -10.76
C ALA A 597 7.87 -44.30 -9.25
N LYS A 598 9.06 -44.70 -8.77
CA LYS A 598 9.29 -44.87 -7.33
C LYS A 598 9.17 -43.53 -6.62
N VAL A 599 8.19 -43.44 -5.72
CA VAL A 599 8.02 -42.30 -4.84
C VAL A 599 8.83 -42.55 -3.57
N GLU A 600 10.12 -42.28 -3.64
CA GLU A 600 11.06 -42.38 -2.51
C GLU A 600 10.88 -41.22 -1.50
N LEU A 601 9.67 -40.71 -1.28
CA LEU A 601 9.44 -39.61 -0.33
C LEU A 601 9.94 -40.01 1.06
N TRP A 602 9.53 -41.18 1.53
CA TRP A 602 9.90 -41.72 2.83
C TRP A 602 11.36 -42.17 2.89
N ASP A 603 11.88 -42.78 1.82
CA ASP A 603 13.28 -43.20 1.75
C ASP A 603 14.25 -42.00 1.71
N ASN A 604 13.89 -40.93 1.00
CA ASN A 604 14.67 -39.68 0.97
C ASN A 604 14.58 -38.90 2.29
N LEU A 605 13.41 -38.88 2.95
CA LEU A 605 13.26 -38.32 4.30
C LEU A 605 14.16 -39.08 5.29
N ALA A 606 14.10 -40.41 5.31
CA ALA A 606 14.93 -41.25 6.17
C ALA A 606 16.43 -41.12 5.86
N GLY A 607 16.80 -40.95 4.59
CA GLY A 607 18.18 -40.72 4.15
C GLY A 607 18.73 -39.35 4.51
N THR A 608 17.90 -38.29 4.51
CA THR A 608 18.34 -36.92 4.80
C THR A 608 18.77 -36.76 6.27
N PHE A 609 18.16 -37.49 7.20
CA PHE A 609 18.53 -37.48 8.62
C PHE A 609 19.57 -38.54 9.01
N ARG A 610 19.95 -39.44 8.09
CA ARG A 610 21.05 -40.39 8.31
C ARG A 610 22.39 -39.71 8.03
N ARG A 611 23.24 -39.60 9.06
CA ARG A 611 24.65 -39.18 8.89
C ARG A 611 25.30 -40.02 7.79
N PRO A 612 26.04 -39.42 6.84
CA PRO A 612 26.82 -40.20 5.88
C PRO A 612 27.78 -41.08 6.67
N ARG A 613 27.70 -42.40 6.48
CA ARG A 613 28.73 -43.31 6.97
C ARG A 613 30.04 -42.83 6.35
N LYS A 614 30.99 -42.43 7.21
CA LYS A 614 32.37 -42.17 6.78
C LYS A 614 32.86 -43.43 6.07
N ALA A 615 33.07 -43.31 4.76
CA ALA A 615 33.93 -44.22 4.01
C ALA A 615 35.37 -43.72 4.13
#